data_AF-A0A074V8U5-F1
#
_entry.id   AF-A0A074V8U5-F1
#
_cell.length_a   1.000
_cell.length_b   1.000
_cell.length_c   1.000
_cell.angle_alpha   90.00
_cell.angle_beta   90.00
_cell.angle_gamma   90.00
#
_symmetry.space_group_name_H-M   'P 1'
#
loop_
_entity.id
_entity.type
_entity.pdbx_description
1 polymer ?
#
loop_
_entity_poly.entity_id
_entity_poly.type
_entity_poly.pdbx_seq_one_letter_code
_entity_poly.pdbx_strand_id
1 'polypeptide(L)'
;MAGFQRLANSLRVEKIVLNLEDEKGKYAKGRELNKWGAGSRREDAPGMWFPIPGPDDSLVYPIRNDGSEGRWRLGKANMLKKVANGDVIFEKRNDSTYIVYEKIRNNENGIKQLTTLFIEKYVNSRGTEILKKLFETNLAIFDYSKPVELIHDLCILANITCDDIVLDFFSGSATSAHAVMQLNAEDGGNRKFIMVQLPEPTDEKSEAYKAGYKNICEIGKERIRRAGNKIAKENPQAKFDKGFRVLKCDSTNMKEVYYNPAEYNTDILDVLIDNIKAGRTPEDLLFQVMLDLGVLISSDIKQTTIAGKTVFNVADNFLMACFDTDINEEIITVIAKQKPYYFVMRDSSMANDSVATNFQQIFNTYSPETKKKVL
;
A
#
# COMPACT_ATOMS: atom_id res chain seq x y z
N MET A 1 -23.27 -19.97 16.77
CA MET A 1 -22.76 -20.36 18.11
C MET A 1 -22.24 -21.80 18.20
N ALA A 2 -22.85 -22.82 17.59
CA ALA A 2 -22.40 -24.22 17.73
C ALA A 2 -21.07 -24.59 16.99
N GLY A 3 -20.68 -23.85 15.94
CA GLY A 3 -19.44 -24.12 15.20
C GLY A 3 -18.17 -23.61 15.88
N PHE A 4 -18.26 -22.50 16.62
CA PHE A 4 -17.13 -21.88 17.32
C PHE A 4 -16.65 -22.72 18.53
N GLN A 5 -17.58 -23.38 19.23
CA GLN A 5 -17.26 -24.25 20.37
C GLN A 5 -16.45 -25.51 19.99
N ARG A 6 -16.60 -26.01 18.74
CA ARG A 6 -15.83 -27.16 18.25
C ARG A 6 -14.38 -26.82 17.93
N LEU A 7 -14.09 -25.58 17.51
CA LEU A 7 -12.73 -25.13 17.18
C LEU A 7 -11.82 -25.00 18.40
N ALA A 8 -12.37 -24.73 19.57
CA ALA A 8 -11.60 -24.59 20.82
C ALA A 8 -11.09 -25.91 21.40
N ASN A 9 -11.63 -27.06 20.95
CA ASN A 9 -11.35 -28.37 21.54
C ASN A 9 -10.35 -29.25 20.76
N SER A 10 -10.08 -28.98 19.48
CA SER A 10 -9.14 -29.81 18.68
C SER A 10 -7.68 -29.34 18.71
N LEU A 11 -7.39 -28.23 19.39
CA LEU A 11 -6.04 -27.68 19.51
C LEU A 11 -5.63 -27.66 20.98
N ARG A 12 -5.02 -28.75 21.47
CA ARG A 12 -4.18 -28.69 22.67
C ARG A 12 -2.87 -27.97 22.31
N VAL A 13 -2.97 -26.68 22.04
CA VAL A 13 -1.91 -25.74 22.42
C VAL A 13 -1.95 -25.71 23.93
N GLU A 14 -0.82 -25.73 24.63
CA GLU A 14 -0.78 -25.44 26.07
C GLU A 14 -1.62 -24.18 26.31
N LYS A 15 -2.82 -24.35 26.87
CA LYS A 15 -3.67 -23.20 27.20
C LYS A 15 -2.86 -22.44 28.23
N ILE A 16 -2.51 -21.19 27.92
CA ILE A 16 -1.91 -20.28 28.88
C ILE A 16 -2.80 -20.32 30.12
N VAL A 17 -2.25 -20.82 31.22
CA VAL A 17 -2.99 -20.96 32.47
C VAL A 17 -3.17 -19.56 33.04
N LEU A 18 -4.41 -19.06 33.02
CA LEU A 18 -4.77 -17.78 33.61
C LEU A 18 -4.82 -17.94 35.13
N ASN A 19 -3.70 -17.63 35.78
CA ASN A 19 -3.45 -17.86 37.19
C ASN A 19 -3.56 -16.60 38.06
N LEU A 20 -3.85 -15.45 37.46
CA LEU A 20 -4.01 -14.15 38.13
C LEU A 20 -5.41 -13.59 37.87
N GLU A 21 -5.88 -12.66 38.71
CA GLU A 21 -7.21 -12.06 38.61
C GLU A 21 -7.18 -10.59 39.04
N ASP A 22 -7.94 -9.75 38.34
CA ASP A 22 -8.20 -8.36 38.69
C ASP A 22 -9.66 -7.99 38.38
N GLU A 23 -10.02 -6.71 38.48
CA GLU A 23 -11.39 -6.21 38.24
C GLU A 23 -11.95 -6.55 36.85
N LYS A 24 -11.09 -6.91 35.88
CA LYS A 24 -11.46 -7.32 34.52
C LYS A 24 -11.43 -8.83 34.31
N GLY A 25 -11.28 -9.62 35.38
CA GLY A 25 -11.29 -11.07 35.38
C GLY A 25 -9.91 -11.71 35.29
N LYS A 26 -9.87 -13.00 34.94
CA LYS A 26 -8.65 -13.81 34.96
C LYS A 26 -7.66 -13.43 33.85
N TYR A 27 -6.38 -13.41 34.18
CA TYR A 27 -5.27 -13.15 33.28
C TYR A 27 -4.02 -13.99 33.63
N ALA A 28 -3.03 -13.97 32.74
CA ALA A 28 -1.69 -14.49 32.96
C ALA A 28 -0.65 -13.41 32.67
N LYS A 29 0.52 -13.52 33.32
CA LYS A 29 1.68 -12.69 32.99
C LYS A 29 2.22 -13.09 31.62
N GLY A 30 2.20 -12.16 30.69
CA GLY A 30 2.69 -12.33 29.33
C GLY A 30 4.15 -11.94 29.16
N ARG A 31 4.51 -11.61 27.92
CA ARG A 31 5.85 -11.17 27.54
C ARG A 31 6.19 -9.81 28.15
N GLU A 32 7.47 -9.59 28.43
CA GLU A 32 7.98 -8.24 28.75
C GLU A 32 7.84 -7.33 27.51
N LEU A 33 7.41 -6.09 27.74
CA LEU A 33 7.17 -5.09 26.71
C LEU A 33 8.42 -4.28 26.36
N ASN A 34 9.47 -4.34 27.19
CA ASN A 34 10.79 -3.94 26.76
C ASN A 34 11.30 -4.92 25.71
N LYS A 35 11.95 -4.43 24.67
CA LYS A 35 12.58 -5.30 23.69
C LYS A 35 13.91 -5.83 24.26
N TRP A 36 14.14 -7.13 24.11
CA TRP A 36 15.43 -7.78 24.36
C TRP A 36 15.96 -8.42 23.07
N GLY A 37 17.26 -8.75 23.05
CA GLY A 37 17.94 -9.38 21.92
C GLY A 37 18.36 -8.39 20.83
N ALA A 38 18.45 -8.84 19.58
CA ALA A 38 18.87 -8.00 18.47
C ALA A 38 17.92 -6.80 18.26
N GLY A 39 18.49 -5.63 17.99
CA GLY A 39 17.74 -4.42 17.71
C GLY A 39 16.97 -3.87 18.92
N SER A 40 17.45 -4.06 20.15
CA SER A 40 16.75 -3.69 21.39
C SER A 40 17.17 -2.34 21.98
N ARG A 41 18.16 -1.67 21.39
CA ARG A 41 18.66 -0.39 21.88
C ARG A 41 17.82 0.76 21.33
N ARG A 42 17.87 1.91 22.00
CA ARG A 42 17.24 3.15 21.52
C ARG A 42 17.71 3.52 20.11
N GLU A 43 19.02 3.38 19.84
CA GLU A 43 19.63 3.69 18.54
C GLU A 43 19.03 2.88 17.38
N ASP A 44 18.55 1.66 17.64
CA ASP A 44 17.96 0.78 16.61
C ASP A 44 16.57 1.24 16.16
N ALA A 45 15.84 1.97 17.00
CA ALA A 45 14.57 2.61 16.64
C ALA A 45 14.23 3.75 17.62
N PRO A 46 14.73 4.98 17.38
CA PRO A 46 14.57 6.09 18.32
C PRO A 46 13.11 6.46 18.65
N GLY A 47 12.19 6.26 17.70
CA GLY A 47 10.75 6.51 17.89
C GLY A 47 10.05 5.55 18.87
N MET A 48 10.71 4.47 19.28
CA MET A 48 10.20 3.49 20.26
C MET A 48 10.72 3.75 21.68
N TRP A 49 11.39 4.89 21.89
CA TRP A 49 11.79 5.39 23.20
C TRP A 49 10.87 6.53 23.61
N PHE A 50 9.98 6.28 24.56
CA PHE A 50 9.06 7.28 25.11
C PHE A 50 8.62 6.88 26.53
N PRO A 51 8.27 7.83 27.40
CA PRO A 51 7.74 7.50 28.72
C PRO A 51 6.30 6.99 28.65
N ILE A 52 5.93 6.15 29.61
CA ILE A 52 4.55 5.77 29.89
C ILE A 52 4.20 6.08 31.35
N PRO A 53 2.92 6.37 31.67
CA PRO A 53 2.51 6.60 33.05
C PRO A 53 2.59 5.28 33.85
N GLY A 54 3.31 5.32 34.97
CA GLY A 54 3.46 4.23 35.93
C GLY A 54 2.39 4.25 37.02
N PRO A 55 2.38 3.24 37.91
CA PRO A 55 1.37 3.11 38.96
C PRO A 55 1.47 4.17 40.06
N ASP A 56 2.62 4.81 40.19
CA ASP A 56 2.95 5.76 41.26
C ASP A 56 2.97 7.22 40.72
N ASP A 57 2.26 7.50 39.63
CA ASP A 57 2.38 8.73 38.80
C ASP A 57 3.80 8.98 38.23
N SER A 58 4.67 7.96 38.29
CA SER A 58 6.02 8.01 37.75
C SER A 58 6.04 7.86 36.23
N LEU A 59 7.07 8.41 35.58
CA LEU A 59 7.30 8.19 34.16
C LEU A 59 8.23 6.98 33.98
N VAL A 60 7.70 5.92 33.35
CA VAL A 60 8.45 4.68 33.10
C VAL A 60 9.05 4.68 31.70
N TYR A 61 10.35 4.41 31.62
CA TYR A 61 11.10 4.26 30.37
C TYR A 61 11.54 2.81 30.16
N PRO A 62 11.78 2.36 28.91
CA PRO A 62 12.21 0.99 28.61
C PRO A 62 13.70 0.81 28.90
N ILE A 63 14.05 0.73 30.18
CA ILE A 63 15.43 0.53 30.66
C ILE A 63 15.79 -0.95 30.64
N ARG A 64 16.93 -1.29 30.07
CA ARG A 64 17.44 -2.67 30.01
C ARG A 64 17.96 -3.13 31.37
N ASN A 65 18.20 -4.43 31.52
CA ASN A 65 18.73 -5.00 32.78
C ASN A 65 20.15 -4.54 33.09
N ASP A 66 20.90 -4.10 32.07
CA ASP A 66 22.25 -3.52 32.20
C ASP A 66 22.24 -2.01 32.51
N GLY A 67 21.05 -1.42 32.71
CA GLY A 67 20.86 0.01 32.96
C GLY A 67 20.89 0.90 31.69
N SER A 68 21.21 0.34 30.52
CA SER A 68 21.25 1.10 29.27
C SER A 68 19.86 1.36 28.67
N GLU A 69 19.76 2.37 27.81
CA GLU A 69 18.52 2.75 27.15
C GLU A 69 18.09 1.70 26.10
N GLY A 70 16.94 1.08 26.33
CA GLY A 70 16.32 0.13 25.41
C GLY A 70 15.30 0.79 24.49
N ARG A 71 14.32 -0.02 24.06
CA ARG A 71 13.11 0.48 23.40
C ARG A 71 11.92 -0.41 23.72
N TRP A 72 10.72 0.15 23.59
CA TRP A 72 9.49 -0.63 23.65
C TRP A 72 9.38 -1.58 22.45
N ARG A 73 8.69 -2.70 22.65
CA ARG A 73 8.26 -3.60 21.56
C ARG A 73 7.12 -3.04 20.74
N LEU A 74 6.36 -2.11 21.31
CA LEU A 74 5.13 -1.55 20.75
C LEU A 74 5.31 -0.06 20.47
N GLY A 75 4.69 0.42 19.40
CA GLY A 75 4.60 1.86 19.11
C GLY A 75 3.83 2.63 20.17
N LYS A 76 4.07 3.94 20.26
CA LYS A 76 3.53 4.86 21.27
C LYS A 76 2.03 4.74 21.48
N ALA A 77 1.24 4.78 20.41
CA ALA A 77 -0.21 4.72 20.50
C ALA A 77 -0.70 3.39 21.13
N ASN A 78 -0.18 2.25 20.68
CA ASN A 78 -0.57 0.94 21.17
C ASN A 78 -0.11 0.70 22.62
N MET A 79 1.09 1.18 22.96
CA MET A 79 1.61 1.08 24.31
C MET A 79 0.74 1.88 25.30
N LEU A 80 0.45 3.14 24.98
CA LEU A 80 -0.40 3.99 25.82
C LEU A 80 -1.83 3.45 25.95
N LYS A 81 -2.39 2.89 24.86
CA LYS A 81 -3.71 2.23 24.90
C LYS A 81 -3.72 1.04 25.88
N LYS A 82 -2.68 0.19 25.87
CA LYS A 82 -2.58 -0.94 26.82
C LYS A 82 -2.44 -0.47 28.27
N VAL A 83 -1.65 0.57 28.50
CA VAL A 83 -1.47 1.15 29.84
C VAL A 83 -2.78 1.75 30.34
N ALA A 84 -3.45 2.57 29.54
CA ALA A 84 -4.75 3.17 29.88
C ALA A 84 -5.84 2.11 30.14
N ASN A 85 -5.79 1.00 29.42
CA ASN A 85 -6.70 -0.12 29.63
C ASN A 85 -6.32 -1.01 30.83
N GLY A 86 -5.22 -0.76 31.54
CA GLY A 86 -4.78 -1.62 32.65
C GLY A 86 -4.37 -3.03 32.22
N ASP A 87 -3.99 -3.21 30.95
CA ASP A 87 -3.56 -4.48 30.33
C ASP A 87 -2.05 -4.71 30.46
N VAL A 88 -1.42 -4.05 31.43
CA VAL A 88 0.02 -4.14 31.72
C VAL A 88 0.25 -4.45 33.19
N ILE A 89 1.40 -5.06 33.49
CA ILE A 89 1.89 -5.32 34.84
C ILE A 89 3.19 -4.55 34.99
N PHE A 90 3.26 -3.71 36.01
CA PHE A 90 4.47 -3.00 36.41
C PHE A 90 5.15 -3.80 37.52
N GLU A 91 6.36 -4.26 37.26
CA GLU A 91 7.20 -4.95 38.24
C GLU A 91 8.37 -4.06 38.62
N LYS A 92 8.38 -3.62 39.88
CA LYS A 92 9.40 -2.70 40.40
C LYS A 92 10.73 -3.44 40.55
N ARG A 93 11.80 -2.86 40.01
CA ARG A 93 13.18 -3.33 40.19
C ARG A 93 13.80 -2.74 41.47
N ASN A 94 14.91 -3.32 41.89
CA ASN A 94 15.70 -2.86 43.04
C ASN A 94 16.21 -1.41 42.88
N ASP A 95 16.40 -0.95 41.64
CA ASP A 95 16.85 0.40 41.28
C ASP A 95 15.70 1.42 41.18
N SER A 96 14.50 1.08 41.66
CA SER A 96 13.27 1.89 41.56
C SER A 96 12.75 2.12 40.14
N THR A 97 13.30 1.46 39.11
CA THR A 97 12.71 1.42 37.76
C THR A 97 11.68 0.30 37.65
N TYR A 98 10.95 0.23 36.53
CA TYR A 98 9.93 -0.81 36.31
C TYR A 98 10.23 -1.65 35.07
N ILE A 99 10.00 -2.96 35.17
CA ILE A 99 9.79 -3.82 34.01
C ILE A 99 8.29 -3.89 33.74
N VAL A 100 7.91 -3.67 32.49
CA VAL A 100 6.52 -3.69 32.08
C VAL A 100 6.24 -5.00 31.34
N TYR A 101 5.27 -5.78 31.80
CA TYR A 101 4.79 -6.99 31.16
C TYR A 101 3.38 -6.80 30.61
N GLU A 102 3.04 -7.57 29.58
CA GLU A 102 1.68 -7.63 29.03
C GLU A 102 0.78 -8.54 29.90
N LYS A 103 -0.45 -8.12 30.22
CA LYS A 103 -1.47 -9.04 30.75
C LYS A 103 -2.10 -9.80 29.60
N ILE A 104 -1.98 -11.13 29.61
CA ILE A 104 -2.66 -12.00 28.65
C ILE A 104 -3.97 -12.44 29.28
N ARG A 105 -5.09 -11.99 28.71
CA ARG A 105 -6.43 -12.48 29.09
C ARG A 105 -6.87 -13.58 28.14
N ASN A 106 -7.89 -14.35 28.53
CA ASN A 106 -8.61 -15.18 27.56
C ASN A 106 -9.37 -14.25 26.61
N ASN A 107 -8.66 -13.71 25.63
CA ASN A 107 -9.32 -13.16 24.47
C ASN A 107 -9.64 -14.35 23.59
N GLU A 108 -10.93 -14.62 23.43
CA GLU A 108 -11.42 -15.40 22.27
C GLU A 108 -10.89 -14.81 20.95
N ASN A 109 -10.45 -13.54 20.97
CA ASN A 109 -9.91 -12.76 19.87
C ASN A 109 -8.38 -12.52 19.91
N GLY A 110 -7.63 -13.19 20.78
CA GLY A 110 -6.17 -13.01 20.89
C GLY A 110 -5.43 -13.84 19.84
N ILE A 111 -4.65 -13.20 18.96
CA ILE A 111 -3.79 -13.88 17.99
C ILE A 111 -2.75 -14.68 18.77
N LYS A 112 -2.95 -16.00 18.86
CA LYS A 112 -1.96 -16.92 19.44
C LYS A 112 -0.69 -16.87 18.61
N GLN A 113 0.47 -16.80 19.27
CA GLN A 113 1.75 -17.02 18.61
C GLN A 113 1.73 -18.43 17.99
N LEU A 114 1.73 -18.49 16.66
CA LEU A 114 1.79 -19.75 15.94
C LEU A 114 3.23 -20.26 15.99
N THR A 115 3.43 -21.44 16.59
CA THR A 115 4.71 -22.16 16.56
C THR A 115 4.92 -22.90 15.24
N THR A 116 3.84 -23.14 14.49
CA THR A 116 3.84 -23.77 13.16
C THR A 116 2.71 -23.22 12.29
N LEU A 117 2.94 -23.18 10.98
CA LEU A 117 1.94 -22.87 9.96
C LEU A 117 1.45 -24.13 9.22
N PHE A 118 1.87 -25.34 9.62
CA PHE A 118 1.34 -26.58 9.07
C PHE A 118 -0.04 -26.89 9.66
N ILE A 119 -1.04 -26.10 9.29
CA ILE A 119 -2.43 -26.25 9.71
C ILE A 119 -3.31 -26.64 8.52
N GLU A 120 -4.36 -27.43 8.77
CA GLU A 120 -5.30 -27.93 7.74
C GLU A 120 -5.96 -26.82 6.91
N LYS A 121 -5.97 -25.58 7.42
CA LYS A 121 -6.49 -24.39 6.75
C LYS A 121 -5.65 -23.94 5.55
N TYR A 122 -4.36 -24.33 5.47
CA TYR A 122 -3.43 -23.82 4.44
C TYR A 122 -3.11 -24.84 3.33
N VAL A 123 -4.00 -25.83 3.14
CA VAL A 123 -3.85 -26.81 2.07
C VAL A 123 -4.14 -26.23 0.68
N ASN A 124 -3.36 -26.61 -0.33
CA ASN A 124 -3.47 -26.10 -1.70
C ASN A 124 -4.86 -26.27 -2.32
N SER A 125 -5.57 -27.35 -1.97
CA SER A 125 -6.92 -27.63 -2.49
C SER A 125 -7.92 -26.50 -2.19
N ARG A 126 -7.77 -25.79 -1.06
CA ARG A 126 -8.59 -24.63 -0.72
C ARG A 126 -8.38 -23.46 -1.67
N GLY A 127 -7.13 -23.20 -2.06
CA GLY A 127 -6.82 -22.15 -3.03
C GLY A 127 -7.53 -22.38 -4.37
N THR A 128 -7.53 -23.62 -4.84
CA THR A 128 -8.25 -24.04 -6.05
C THR A 128 -9.78 -23.91 -5.88
N GLU A 129 -10.33 -24.35 -4.75
CA GLU A 129 -11.78 -24.29 -4.49
C GLU A 129 -12.30 -22.84 -4.40
N ILE A 130 -11.55 -21.95 -3.73
CA ILE A 130 -11.89 -20.53 -3.64
C ILE A 130 -11.93 -19.91 -5.04
N LEU A 131 -10.94 -20.22 -5.89
CA LEU A 131 -10.93 -19.73 -7.27
C LEU A 131 -12.11 -20.25 -8.08
N LYS A 132 -12.42 -21.55 -8.00
CA LYS A 132 -13.58 -22.14 -8.69
C LYS A 132 -14.88 -21.44 -8.32
N LYS A 133 -15.12 -21.23 -7.01
CA LYS A 133 -16.28 -20.49 -6.51
C LYS A 133 -16.29 -19.04 -7.00
N LEU A 134 -15.14 -18.37 -6.98
CA LEU A 134 -15.04 -16.97 -7.38
C LEU A 134 -15.26 -16.78 -8.88
N PHE A 135 -14.76 -17.70 -9.70
CA PHE A 135 -14.94 -17.69 -11.15
C PHE A 135 -16.27 -18.31 -11.60
N GLU A 136 -17.09 -18.78 -10.66
CA GLU A 136 -18.38 -19.45 -10.90
C GLU A 136 -18.25 -20.63 -11.89
N THR A 137 -17.17 -21.40 -11.71
CA THR A 137 -16.82 -22.52 -12.59
C THR A 137 -16.33 -23.72 -11.79
N ASN A 138 -16.55 -24.92 -12.32
CA ASN A 138 -15.98 -26.15 -11.75
C ASN A 138 -14.56 -26.44 -12.24
N LEU A 139 -14.05 -25.62 -13.16
CA LEU A 139 -12.77 -25.79 -13.84
C LEU A 139 -11.65 -25.01 -13.14
N ALA A 140 -10.42 -25.52 -13.20
CA ALA A 140 -9.26 -24.82 -12.65
C ALA A 140 -8.79 -23.74 -13.65
N ILE A 141 -9.03 -22.46 -13.32
CA ILE A 141 -8.57 -21.31 -14.12
C ILE A 141 -7.11 -20.95 -13.81
N PHE A 142 -6.58 -21.38 -12.66
CA PHE A 142 -5.20 -21.14 -12.29
C PHE A 142 -4.69 -22.27 -11.41
N ASP A 143 -3.50 -22.76 -11.69
CA ASP A 143 -2.88 -23.85 -10.96
C ASP A 143 -2.17 -23.33 -9.70
N TYR A 144 -2.23 -24.12 -8.62
CA TYR A 144 -1.46 -23.88 -7.39
C TYR A 144 -1.65 -22.49 -6.75
N SER A 145 -2.86 -21.91 -6.87
CA SER A 145 -3.20 -20.68 -6.14
C SER A 145 -3.02 -20.90 -4.64
N LYS A 146 -2.38 -19.94 -3.98
CA LYS A 146 -2.27 -19.97 -2.51
C LYS A 146 -3.68 -19.83 -1.88
N PRO A 147 -3.92 -20.46 -0.73
CA PRO A 147 -5.12 -20.20 0.07
C PRO A 147 -5.14 -18.74 0.53
N VAL A 148 -6.31 -18.08 0.47
CA VAL A 148 -6.46 -16.68 0.90
C VAL A 148 -6.15 -16.56 2.39
N GLU A 149 -6.59 -17.55 3.16
CA GLU A 149 -6.46 -17.55 4.61
C GLU A 149 -5.00 -17.62 5.07
N LEU A 150 -4.12 -18.25 4.30
CA LEU A 150 -2.69 -18.24 4.58
C LEU A 150 -2.14 -16.81 4.49
N ILE A 151 -2.43 -16.10 3.39
CA ILE A 151 -1.90 -14.75 3.19
C ILE A 151 -2.53 -13.74 4.15
N HIS A 152 -3.83 -13.90 4.44
CA HIS A 152 -4.54 -13.14 5.45
C HIS A 152 -3.88 -13.26 6.83
N ASP A 153 -3.64 -14.50 7.29
CA ASP A 153 -3.07 -14.73 8.62
C ASP A 153 -1.59 -14.29 8.66
N LEU A 154 -0.84 -14.42 7.56
CA LEU A 154 0.52 -13.87 7.44
C LEU A 154 0.57 -12.35 7.55
N CYS A 155 -0.40 -11.64 6.95
CA CYS A 155 -0.54 -10.19 7.10
C CYS A 155 -0.74 -9.79 8.58
N ILE A 156 -1.63 -10.50 9.28
CA ILE A 156 -1.86 -10.30 10.72
C ILE A 156 -0.59 -10.57 11.53
N LEU A 157 0.12 -11.66 11.24
CA LEU A 157 1.36 -12.04 11.93
C LEU A 157 2.51 -11.05 11.69
N ALA A 158 2.59 -10.49 10.48
CA ALA A 158 3.52 -9.41 10.15
C ALA A 158 3.17 -8.08 10.84
N ASN A 159 2.04 -8.02 11.57
CA ASN A 159 1.56 -6.86 12.29
C ASN A 159 1.39 -5.64 11.35
N ILE A 160 0.84 -5.88 10.16
CA ILE A 160 0.53 -4.78 9.23
C ILE A 160 -0.61 -3.93 9.81
N THR A 161 -0.37 -2.64 9.84
CA THR A 161 -1.29 -1.61 10.33
C THR A 161 -2.27 -1.19 9.23
N CYS A 162 -3.24 -0.34 9.57
CA CYS A 162 -4.32 0.02 8.67
C CYS A 162 -3.82 0.75 7.40
N ASP A 163 -2.69 1.44 7.45
CA ASP A 163 -2.21 2.31 6.36
C ASP A 163 -1.07 1.69 5.53
N ASP A 164 -0.68 0.45 5.83
CA ASP A 164 0.49 -0.19 5.22
C ASP A 164 0.27 -0.60 3.76
N ILE A 165 1.38 -0.73 3.03
CA ILE A 165 1.40 -1.18 1.63
C ILE A 165 1.93 -2.62 1.57
N VAL A 166 1.13 -3.52 1.00
CA VAL A 166 1.51 -4.92 0.74
C VAL A 166 1.99 -5.06 -0.71
N LEU A 167 3.27 -5.33 -0.89
CA LEU A 167 3.88 -5.61 -2.20
C LEU A 167 3.98 -7.11 -2.42
N ASP A 168 3.48 -7.58 -3.56
CA ASP A 168 3.69 -8.94 -4.07
C ASP A 168 4.13 -8.85 -5.53
N PHE A 169 5.43 -9.05 -5.78
CA PHE A 169 6.01 -8.96 -7.12
C PHE A 169 6.04 -10.29 -7.87
N PHE A 170 5.42 -11.34 -7.31
CA PHE A 170 5.13 -12.63 -7.94
C PHE A 170 3.66 -12.98 -7.71
N SER A 171 2.78 -12.03 -8.03
CA SER A 171 1.39 -12.07 -7.56
C SER A 171 0.60 -13.27 -8.07
N GLY A 172 0.96 -13.84 -9.23
CA GLY A 172 0.31 -15.02 -9.81
C GLY A 172 -1.20 -14.81 -9.96
N SER A 173 -1.99 -15.58 -9.23
CA SER A 173 -3.45 -15.41 -9.21
C SER A 173 -3.93 -14.14 -8.50
N ALA A 174 -3.06 -13.35 -7.87
CA ALA A 174 -3.39 -12.20 -7.01
C ALA A 174 -4.11 -12.58 -5.69
N THR A 175 -3.63 -13.63 -5.03
CA THR A 175 -4.15 -14.05 -3.71
C THR A 175 -3.91 -12.99 -2.63
N SER A 176 -2.76 -12.29 -2.69
CA SER A 176 -2.39 -11.24 -1.74
C SER A 176 -3.35 -10.06 -1.76
N ALA A 177 -3.73 -9.55 -2.94
CA ALA A 177 -4.73 -8.49 -3.06
C ALA A 177 -6.10 -8.91 -2.50
N HIS A 178 -6.53 -10.16 -2.71
CA HIS A 178 -7.77 -10.69 -2.12
C HIS A 178 -7.70 -10.64 -0.58
N ALA A 179 -6.62 -11.14 0.01
CA ALA A 179 -6.45 -11.14 1.47
C ALA A 179 -6.43 -9.72 2.06
N VAL A 180 -5.78 -8.77 1.39
CA VAL A 180 -5.72 -7.36 1.84
C VAL A 180 -7.11 -6.71 1.80
N MET A 181 -7.88 -6.89 0.73
CA MET A 181 -9.26 -6.39 0.67
C MET A 181 -10.14 -7.02 1.75
N GLN A 182 -9.96 -8.31 2.03
CA GLN A 182 -10.68 -9.01 3.09
C GLN A 182 -10.38 -8.38 4.47
N LEU A 183 -9.10 -8.15 4.78
CA LEU A 183 -8.70 -7.50 6.02
C LEU A 183 -9.32 -6.12 6.17
N ASN A 184 -9.23 -5.28 5.14
CA ASN A 184 -9.80 -3.93 5.17
C ASN A 184 -11.32 -3.95 5.39
N ALA A 185 -12.03 -4.92 4.81
CA ALA A 185 -13.47 -5.07 5.03
C ALA A 185 -13.83 -5.53 6.45
N GLU A 186 -12.98 -6.35 7.07
CA GLU A 186 -13.19 -6.90 8.41
C GLU A 186 -12.88 -5.89 9.52
N ASP A 187 -11.77 -5.15 9.41
CA ASP A 187 -11.29 -4.26 10.47
C ASP A 187 -11.45 -2.76 10.17
N GLY A 188 -12.00 -2.42 9.00
CA GLY A 188 -12.18 -1.03 8.56
C GLY A 188 -10.87 -0.32 8.20
N GLY A 189 -9.81 -1.09 7.95
CA GLY A 189 -8.52 -0.57 7.51
C GLY A 189 -8.52 -0.07 6.07
N ASN A 190 -7.40 0.53 5.69
CA ASN A 190 -7.16 1.23 4.42
C ASN A 190 -5.83 0.79 3.78
N ARG A 191 -5.48 -0.48 3.98
CA ARG A 191 -4.23 -1.07 3.50
C ARG A 191 -4.23 -1.07 2.00
N LYS A 192 -3.08 -0.74 1.40
CA LYS A 192 -2.91 -0.73 -0.05
C LYS A 192 -2.17 -1.97 -0.49
N PHE A 193 -2.33 -2.34 -1.75
CA PHE A 193 -1.57 -3.44 -2.34
C PHE A 193 -0.95 -3.02 -3.67
N ILE A 194 0.21 -3.58 -3.98
CA ILE A 194 0.90 -3.46 -5.28
C ILE A 194 1.20 -4.88 -5.76
N MET A 195 0.52 -5.30 -6.82
CA MET A 195 0.71 -6.61 -7.45
C MET A 195 1.51 -6.45 -8.73
N VAL A 196 2.66 -7.13 -8.84
CA VAL A 196 3.43 -7.21 -10.08
C VAL A 196 3.32 -8.63 -10.63
N GLN A 197 3.10 -8.73 -11.94
CA GLN A 197 2.99 -10.00 -12.65
C GLN A 197 3.50 -9.81 -14.08
N LEU A 198 4.32 -10.76 -14.53
CA LEU A 198 4.71 -10.83 -15.93
C LEU A 198 3.51 -11.26 -16.79
N PRO A 199 3.32 -10.68 -18.00
CA PRO A 199 2.25 -11.05 -18.91
C PRO A 199 2.56 -12.39 -19.62
N GLU A 200 2.88 -13.42 -18.83
CA GLU A 200 3.14 -14.78 -19.31
C GLU A 200 1.88 -15.33 -19.98
N PRO A 201 1.96 -15.76 -21.26
CA PRO A 201 0.83 -16.35 -21.96
C PRO A 201 0.33 -17.61 -21.25
N THR A 202 -0.98 -17.77 -21.17
CA THR A 202 -1.58 -19.03 -20.72
C THR A 202 -1.48 -20.08 -21.81
N ASP A 203 -1.30 -21.36 -21.45
CA ASP A 203 -1.36 -22.48 -22.41
C ASP A 203 -2.70 -22.45 -23.16
N GLU A 204 -2.66 -22.53 -24.50
CA GLU A 204 -3.84 -22.48 -25.36
C GLU A 204 -4.87 -23.59 -25.08
N LYS A 205 -4.41 -24.72 -24.52
CA LYS A 205 -5.26 -25.84 -24.13
C LYS A 205 -5.88 -25.68 -22.73
N SER A 206 -5.39 -24.72 -21.94
CA SER A 206 -5.88 -24.46 -20.59
C SER A 206 -7.30 -23.91 -20.58
N GLU A 207 -8.02 -24.15 -19.48
CA GLU A 207 -9.36 -23.60 -19.27
C GLU A 207 -9.34 -22.07 -19.15
N ALA A 208 -8.23 -21.50 -18.68
CA ALA A 208 -8.04 -20.05 -18.63
C ALA A 208 -8.03 -19.43 -20.02
N TYR A 209 -7.28 -20.01 -20.96
CA TYR A 209 -7.20 -19.51 -22.33
C TYR A 209 -8.55 -19.63 -23.06
N LYS A 210 -9.25 -20.77 -22.88
CA LYS A 210 -10.59 -21.00 -23.42
C LYS A 210 -11.62 -20.00 -22.86
N ALA A 211 -11.46 -19.59 -21.61
CA ALA A 211 -12.27 -18.55 -20.97
C ALA A 211 -11.88 -17.11 -21.39
N GLY A 212 -10.89 -16.95 -22.26
CA GLY A 212 -10.46 -15.65 -22.80
C GLY A 212 -9.31 -14.97 -22.05
N TYR A 213 -8.79 -15.58 -20.98
CA TYR A 213 -7.64 -15.05 -20.25
C TYR A 213 -6.35 -15.41 -20.97
N LYS A 214 -5.84 -14.51 -21.81
CA LYS A 214 -4.68 -14.78 -22.68
C LYS A 214 -3.34 -14.82 -21.95
N ASN A 215 -3.24 -14.22 -20.77
CA ASN A 215 -2.04 -14.21 -19.95
C ASN A 215 -2.41 -14.23 -18.45
N ILE A 216 -1.42 -14.51 -17.60
CA ILE A 216 -1.63 -14.60 -16.14
C ILE A 216 -2.15 -13.29 -15.53
N CYS A 217 -1.72 -12.13 -16.06
CA CYS A 217 -2.22 -10.83 -15.56
C CYS A 217 -3.73 -10.68 -15.74
N GLU A 218 -4.33 -11.21 -16.81
CA GLU A 218 -5.78 -11.19 -17.00
C GLU A 218 -6.51 -11.95 -15.89
N ILE A 219 -5.99 -13.10 -15.49
CA ILE A 219 -6.53 -13.93 -14.41
C ILE A 219 -6.45 -13.17 -13.08
N GLY A 220 -5.29 -12.59 -12.76
CA GLY A 220 -5.08 -11.82 -11.54
C GLY A 220 -6.01 -10.61 -11.45
N LYS A 221 -6.10 -9.81 -12.53
CA LYS A 221 -7.02 -8.66 -12.62
C LYS A 221 -8.46 -9.08 -12.37
N GLU A 222 -8.88 -10.17 -12.99
CA GLU A 222 -10.25 -10.65 -12.85
C GLU A 222 -10.53 -11.21 -11.45
N ARG A 223 -9.58 -11.92 -10.84
CA ARG A 223 -9.69 -12.34 -9.44
C ARG A 223 -9.89 -11.14 -8.53
N ILE A 224 -9.11 -10.06 -8.69
CA ILE A 224 -9.22 -8.86 -7.84
C ILE A 224 -10.63 -8.26 -7.97
N ARG A 225 -11.14 -8.07 -9.19
CA ARG A 225 -12.50 -7.54 -9.41
C ARG A 225 -13.57 -8.39 -8.75
N ARG A 226 -13.53 -9.70 -8.97
CA ARG A 226 -14.52 -10.62 -8.42
C ARG A 226 -14.43 -10.72 -6.91
N ALA A 227 -13.21 -10.76 -6.35
CA ALA A 227 -12.98 -10.80 -4.90
C ALA A 227 -13.54 -9.54 -4.24
N GLY A 228 -13.19 -8.35 -4.74
CA GLY A 228 -13.73 -7.09 -4.22
C GLY A 228 -15.25 -7.02 -4.26
N ASN A 229 -15.87 -7.51 -5.35
CA ASN A 229 -17.33 -7.59 -5.47
C ASN A 229 -17.97 -8.59 -4.50
N LYS A 230 -17.37 -9.77 -4.34
CA LYS A 230 -17.81 -10.80 -3.39
C LYS A 230 -17.74 -10.28 -1.95
N ILE A 231 -16.60 -9.69 -1.56
CA ILE A 231 -16.38 -9.14 -0.21
C ILE A 231 -17.40 -8.04 0.08
N ALA A 232 -17.63 -7.13 -0.87
CA ALA A 232 -18.64 -6.07 -0.71
C ALA A 232 -20.08 -6.62 -0.58
N LYS A 233 -20.40 -7.69 -1.32
CA LYS A 233 -21.71 -8.36 -1.21
C LYS A 233 -21.89 -9.08 0.13
N GLU A 234 -20.83 -9.72 0.63
CA GLU A 234 -20.83 -10.44 1.91
C GLU A 234 -20.78 -9.50 3.12
N ASN A 235 -20.29 -8.26 2.94
CA ASN A 235 -20.15 -7.26 3.99
C ASN A 235 -20.78 -5.90 3.59
N PRO A 236 -22.11 -5.78 3.48
CA PRO A 236 -22.76 -4.56 2.96
C PRO A 236 -22.50 -3.28 3.76
N GLN A 237 -22.11 -3.41 5.03
CA GLN A 237 -21.79 -2.28 5.91
C GLN A 237 -20.31 -1.90 5.90
N ALA A 238 -19.44 -2.75 5.36
CA ALA A 238 -18.01 -2.49 5.30
C ALA A 238 -17.73 -1.40 4.26
N LYS A 239 -16.99 -0.37 4.67
CA LYS A 239 -16.46 0.67 3.78
C LYS A 239 -14.99 0.40 3.55
N PHE A 240 -14.65 -0.12 2.39
CA PHE A 240 -13.26 -0.38 1.98
C PHE A 240 -13.07 -0.06 0.50
N ASP A 241 -11.83 0.25 0.12
CA ASP A 241 -11.49 0.44 -1.28
C ASP A 241 -11.26 -0.92 -1.97
N LYS A 242 -12.09 -1.21 -2.96
CA LYS A 242 -11.96 -2.40 -3.83
C LYS A 242 -11.42 -2.06 -5.23
N GLY A 243 -11.13 -0.79 -5.48
CA GLY A 243 -10.58 -0.28 -6.72
C GLY A 243 -9.11 -0.65 -6.87
N PHE A 244 -8.64 -0.67 -8.12
CA PHE A 244 -7.23 -0.79 -8.43
C PHE A 244 -6.98 -0.18 -9.81
N ARG A 245 -5.77 0.32 -10.03
CA ARG A 245 -5.29 0.75 -11.34
C ARG A 245 -4.42 -0.33 -11.94
N VAL A 246 -4.47 -0.48 -13.25
CA VAL A 246 -3.63 -1.39 -14.01
C VAL A 246 -2.66 -0.55 -14.82
N LEU A 247 -1.37 -0.77 -14.58
CA LEU A 247 -0.29 -0.16 -15.35
C LEU A 247 0.51 -1.27 -16.03
N LYS A 248 1.13 -0.93 -17.16
CA LYS A 248 2.01 -1.82 -17.92
C LYS A 248 3.33 -1.10 -18.15
N CYS A 249 4.44 -1.82 -18.04
CA CYS A 249 5.73 -1.33 -18.49
C CYS A 249 5.78 -1.34 -20.03
N ASP A 250 6.15 -0.22 -20.61
CA ASP A 250 6.36 -0.02 -22.04
C ASP A 250 7.75 0.64 -22.24
N SER A 251 8.17 0.80 -23.48
CA SER A 251 9.33 1.63 -23.83
C SER A 251 9.13 3.09 -23.42
N THR A 252 10.23 3.82 -23.27
CA THR A 252 10.22 5.26 -22.94
C THR A 252 9.27 6.06 -23.82
N ASN A 253 8.59 7.06 -23.24
CA ASN A 253 7.76 8.00 -23.99
C ASN A 253 8.57 8.95 -24.87
N MET A 254 9.87 9.11 -24.61
CA MET A 254 10.74 10.02 -25.37
C MET A 254 11.33 9.33 -26.59
N LYS A 255 11.47 10.06 -27.71
CA LYS A 255 12.19 9.58 -28.90
C LYS A 255 13.65 9.30 -28.54
N GLU A 256 14.21 8.24 -29.12
CA GLU A 256 15.63 7.96 -28.95
C GLU A 256 16.43 8.90 -29.85
N VAL A 257 17.13 9.83 -29.22
CA VAL A 257 17.98 10.78 -29.92
C VAL A 257 19.38 10.18 -30.01
N TYR A 258 19.62 9.36 -31.02
CA TYR A 258 20.96 8.91 -31.40
C TYR A 258 21.35 9.63 -32.69
N TYR A 259 22.11 10.71 -32.59
CA TYR A 259 22.77 11.30 -33.75
C TYR A 259 24.24 11.53 -33.48
N ASN A 260 25.06 11.23 -34.49
CA ASN A 260 26.41 11.76 -34.58
C ASN A 260 26.27 13.21 -35.09
N PRO A 261 26.85 14.24 -34.45
CA PRO A 261 26.72 15.65 -34.89
C PRO A 261 27.08 15.92 -36.36
N ALA A 262 27.79 15.00 -37.02
CA ALA A 262 28.16 15.08 -38.42
C ALA A 262 27.10 14.56 -39.42
N GLU A 263 26.09 13.82 -38.97
CA GLU A 263 25.08 13.22 -39.83
C GLU A 263 23.78 14.02 -39.75
N TYR A 264 23.56 14.93 -40.72
CA TYR A 264 22.30 15.66 -40.87
C TYR A 264 21.40 14.94 -41.88
N ASN A 265 20.33 14.30 -41.41
CA ASN A 265 19.23 13.76 -42.22
C ASN A 265 17.96 14.58 -41.92
N THR A 266 17.08 14.78 -42.91
CA THR A 266 15.73 15.33 -42.75
C THR A 266 14.92 14.70 -41.62
N ASP A 267 15.13 13.43 -41.29
CA ASP A 267 14.48 12.75 -40.15
C ASP A 267 14.86 13.35 -38.77
N ILE A 268 15.99 14.08 -38.68
CA ILE A 268 16.45 14.72 -37.44
C ILE A 268 15.62 15.98 -37.13
N LEU A 269 15.13 16.68 -38.16
CA LEU A 269 14.29 17.88 -37.98
C LEU A 269 12.99 17.54 -37.24
N ASP A 270 12.36 16.41 -37.57
CA ASP A 270 11.12 15.97 -36.91
C ASP A 270 11.33 15.55 -35.44
N VAL A 271 12.55 15.14 -35.07
CA VAL A 271 12.94 14.83 -33.69
C VAL A 271 13.26 16.10 -32.91
N LEU A 272 13.79 17.15 -33.57
CA LEU A 272 14.01 18.46 -32.97
C LEU A 272 12.71 19.23 -32.71
N ILE A 273 11.64 18.93 -33.45
CA ILE A 273 10.32 19.57 -33.30
C ILE A 273 9.51 18.95 -32.15
N ASP A 274 9.50 17.61 -32.04
CA ASP A 274 8.79 16.91 -30.96
C ASP A 274 9.64 15.75 -30.44
N ASN A 275 9.96 15.80 -29.15
CA ASN A 275 10.77 14.81 -28.45
C ASN A 275 9.94 13.62 -27.93
N ILE A 276 8.61 13.65 -28.07
CA ILE A 276 7.71 12.58 -27.63
C ILE A 276 7.45 11.59 -28.77
N LYS A 277 7.50 10.29 -28.46
CA LYS A 277 7.18 9.24 -29.43
C LYS A 277 5.73 9.34 -29.90
N ALA A 278 5.52 9.10 -31.20
CA ALA A 278 4.18 9.03 -31.77
C ALA A 278 3.33 7.93 -31.10
N GLY A 279 2.04 8.19 -30.93
CA GLY A 279 1.09 7.26 -30.33
C GLY A 279 1.07 7.24 -28.79
N ARG A 280 1.88 8.05 -28.11
CA ARG A 280 1.81 8.22 -26.65
C ARG A 280 0.65 9.11 -26.25
N THR A 281 -0.13 8.62 -25.28
CA THR A 281 -1.29 9.33 -24.74
C THR A 281 -0.86 10.37 -23.69
N PRO A 282 -1.67 11.40 -23.42
CA PRO A 282 -1.45 12.31 -22.30
C PRO A 282 -1.31 11.59 -20.95
N GLU A 283 -2.05 10.50 -20.75
CA GLU A 283 -1.97 9.67 -19.55
C GLU A 283 -0.63 8.93 -19.44
N ASP A 284 -0.06 8.43 -20.54
CA ASP A 284 1.27 7.80 -20.53
C ASP A 284 2.34 8.78 -20.02
N LEU A 285 2.26 10.04 -20.47
CA LEU A 285 3.15 11.11 -20.02
C LEU A 285 2.89 11.48 -18.56
N LEU A 286 1.61 11.55 -18.15
CA LEU A 286 1.23 11.85 -16.78
C LEU A 286 1.83 10.84 -15.80
N PHE A 287 1.67 9.54 -16.07
CA PHE A 287 2.17 8.49 -15.17
C PHE A 287 3.70 8.46 -15.13
N GLN A 288 4.39 8.74 -16.24
CA GLN A 288 5.84 8.93 -16.22
C GLN A 288 6.23 10.11 -15.33
N VAL A 289 5.60 11.28 -15.52
CA VAL A 289 5.87 12.49 -14.72
C VAL A 289 5.59 12.26 -13.23
N MET A 290 4.50 11.58 -12.91
CA MET A 290 4.19 11.23 -11.52
C MET A 290 5.31 10.41 -10.89
N LEU A 291 5.84 9.41 -11.59
CA LEU A 291 6.97 8.60 -11.10
C LEU A 291 8.25 9.43 -10.98
N ASP A 292 8.59 10.23 -11.99
CA ASP A 292 9.78 11.11 -11.99
C ASP A 292 9.79 12.09 -10.81
N LEU A 293 8.61 12.60 -10.43
CA LEU A 293 8.44 13.58 -9.37
C LEU A 293 8.16 12.95 -8.00
N GLY A 294 8.15 11.61 -7.90
CA GLY A 294 7.87 10.90 -6.66
C GLY A 294 6.42 11.01 -6.19
N VAL A 295 5.48 11.32 -7.09
CA VAL A 295 4.05 11.35 -6.81
C VAL A 295 3.50 9.92 -6.82
N LEU A 296 2.74 9.57 -5.78
CA LEU A 296 2.11 8.26 -5.69
C LEU A 296 1.15 8.04 -6.87
N ILE A 297 1.29 6.93 -7.58
CA ILE A 297 0.39 6.53 -8.68
C ILE A 297 -1.04 6.19 -8.23
N SER A 298 -1.26 6.10 -6.91
CA SER A 298 -2.58 5.97 -6.28
C SER A 298 -3.24 7.31 -5.94
N SER A 299 -2.54 8.44 -6.16
CA SER A 299 -3.09 9.77 -5.94
C SER A 299 -4.35 10.01 -6.78
N ASP A 300 -5.25 10.82 -6.23
CA ASP A 300 -6.42 11.29 -6.95
C ASP A 300 -5.99 12.11 -8.18
N ILE A 301 -6.66 11.86 -9.30
CA ILE A 301 -6.39 12.50 -10.60
C ILE A 301 -7.72 13.03 -11.12
N LYS A 302 -7.85 14.35 -11.20
CA LYS A 302 -9.00 15.05 -11.77
C LYS A 302 -8.61 15.57 -13.15
N GLN A 303 -9.35 15.17 -14.17
CA GLN A 303 -9.22 15.73 -15.51
C GLN A 303 -10.22 16.88 -15.67
N THR A 304 -9.72 18.03 -16.12
CA THR A 304 -10.54 19.23 -16.37
C THR A 304 -10.22 19.81 -17.73
N THR A 305 -11.16 20.55 -18.30
CA THR A 305 -10.95 21.28 -19.55
C THR A 305 -10.80 22.76 -19.24
N ILE A 306 -9.69 23.36 -19.65
CA ILE A 306 -9.39 24.78 -19.48
C ILE A 306 -9.11 25.36 -20.87
N ALA A 307 -9.93 26.33 -21.29
CA ALA A 307 -9.90 26.94 -22.63
C ALA A 307 -9.77 25.91 -23.78
N GLY A 308 -10.52 24.80 -23.68
CA GLY A 308 -10.55 23.74 -24.69
C GLY A 308 -9.37 22.76 -24.64
N LYS A 309 -8.43 22.89 -23.69
CA LYS A 309 -7.31 21.96 -23.49
C LYS A 309 -7.50 21.09 -22.26
N THR A 310 -6.97 19.88 -22.31
CA THR A 310 -7.01 18.90 -21.23
C THR A 310 -5.94 19.19 -20.19
N VAL A 311 -6.36 19.36 -18.94
CA VAL A 311 -5.48 19.59 -17.79
C VAL A 311 -5.76 18.56 -16.71
N PHE A 312 -4.71 17.83 -16.34
CA PHE A 312 -4.72 16.88 -15.23
C PHE A 312 -4.31 17.59 -13.94
N ASN A 313 -5.10 17.40 -12.90
CA ASN A 313 -4.84 17.89 -11.56
C ASN A 313 -4.70 16.70 -10.61
N VAL A 314 -3.51 16.54 -10.03
CA VAL A 314 -3.13 15.39 -9.21
C VAL A 314 -2.88 15.85 -7.78
N ALA A 315 -3.50 15.12 -6.83
CA ALA A 315 -3.39 15.36 -5.38
C ALA A 315 -3.63 16.84 -4.99
N ASP A 316 -4.78 17.39 -5.44
CA ASP A 316 -5.25 18.74 -5.14
C ASP A 316 -4.18 19.83 -5.36
N ASN A 317 -3.88 20.11 -6.63
CA ASN A 317 -2.89 21.07 -7.12
C ASN A 317 -1.43 20.75 -6.78
N PHE A 318 -1.12 19.57 -6.23
CA PHE A 318 0.29 19.18 -6.06
C PHE A 318 1.01 19.08 -7.40
N LEU A 319 0.37 18.46 -8.40
CA LEU A 319 0.86 18.40 -9.77
C LEU A 319 -0.27 18.77 -10.73
N MET A 320 -0.07 19.80 -11.53
CA MET A 320 -0.90 20.11 -12.69
C MET A 320 -0.12 19.83 -13.96
N ALA A 321 -0.74 19.13 -14.92
CA ALA A 321 -0.10 18.81 -16.18
C ALA A 321 -1.03 19.07 -17.38
N CYS A 322 -0.48 19.66 -18.43
CA CYS A 322 -1.16 19.88 -19.71
C CYS A 322 -0.28 19.40 -20.85
N PHE A 323 -0.75 18.40 -21.59
CA PHE A 323 0.03 17.74 -22.66
C PHE A 323 -0.55 17.96 -24.06
N ASP A 324 -1.58 18.79 -24.18
CA ASP A 324 -2.11 19.17 -25.49
C ASP A 324 -1.15 20.15 -26.19
N THR A 325 -1.22 20.24 -27.52
CA THR A 325 -0.46 21.24 -28.30
C THR A 325 -1.11 22.62 -28.22
N ASP A 326 -0.42 23.65 -28.69
CA ASP A 326 -0.95 25.03 -28.82
C ASP A 326 -1.50 25.62 -27.50
N ILE A 327 -0.76 25.43 -26.41
CA ILE A 327 -1.01 26.05 -25.11
C ILE A 327 -0.73 27.55 -25.24
N ASN A 328 -1.75 28.36 -24.92
CA ASN A 328 -1.70 29.81 -24.97
C ASN A 328 -1.57 30.44 -23.57
N GLU A 329 -1.35 31.75 -23.52
CA GLU A 329 -1.19 32.49 -22.27
C GLU A 329 -2.42 32.47 -21.37
N GLU A 330 -3.63 32.34 -21.94
CA GLU A 330 -4.87 32.27 -21.17
C GLU A 330 -4.88 31.04 -20.26
N ILE A 331 -4.55 29.87 -20.80
CA ILE A 331 -4.47 28.62 -20.05
C ILE A 331 -3.38 28.69 -18.98
N ILE A 332 -2.19 29.14 -19.37
CA ILE A 332 -1.05 29.29 -18.45
C ILE A 332 -1.43 30.20 -17.29
N THR A 333 -2.14 31.29 -17.56
CA THR A 333 -2.61 32.23 -16.53
C THR A 333 -3.64 31.59 -15.60
N VAL A 334 -4.62 30.85 -16.14
CA VAL A 334 -5.61 30.14 -15.31
C VAL A 334 -4.94 29.12 -14.40
N ILE A 335 -3.96 28.36 -14.92
CA ILE A 335 -3.23 27.36 -14.14
C ILE A 335 -2.34 28.04 -13.09
N ALA A 336 -1.58 29.08 -13.46
CA ALA A 336 -0.72 29.79 -12.52
C ALA A 336 -1.53 30.40 -11.35
N LYS A 337 -2.75 30.89 -11.60
CA LYS A 337 -3.66 31.38 -10.56
C LYS A 337 -4.13 30.29 -9.58
N GLN A 338 -4.12 29.02 -9.99
CA GLN A 338 -4.42 27.88 -9.09
C GLN A 338 -3.24 27.51 -8.18
N LYS A 339 -2.06 28.12 -8.41
CA LYS A 339 -0.85 27.98 -7.59
C LYS A 339 -0.44 26.52 -7.36
N PRO A 340 -0.25 25.72 -8.43
CA PRO A 340 0.18 24.34 -8.25
C PRO A 340 1.61 24.26 -7.71
N TYR A 341 1.94 23.18 -7.01
CA TYR A 341 3.33 22.96 -6.55
C TYR A 341 4.23 22.56 -7.73
N TYR A 342 3.77 21.66 -8.59
CA TYR A 342 4.39 21.36 -9.89
C TYR A 342 3.46 21.72 -11.05
N PHE A 343 4.01 22.36 -12.07
CA PHE A 343 3.36 22.47 -13.38
C PHE A 343 4.22 21.81 -14.46
N VAL A 344 3.61 20.93 -15.26
CA VAL A 344 4.30 20.17 -16.32
C VAL A 344 3.59 20.30 -17.66
N MET A 345 4.36 20.55 -18.71
CA MET A 345 3.87 20.63 -20.10
C MET A 345 4.90 20.06 -21.09
N ARG A 346 4.52 19.87 -22.34
CA ARG A 346 5.45 19.46 -23.42
C ARG A 346 6.24 20.66 -23.93
N ASP A 347 7.48 20.49 -24.37
CA ASP A 347 8.23 21.59 -24.99
C ASP A 347 7.54 22.09 -26.27
N SER A 348 7.16 21.14 -27.13
CA SER A 348 6.44 21.37 -28.39
C SER A 348 5.01 21.92 -28.24
N SER A 349 4.52 22.12 -27.01
CA SER A 349 3.14 22.55 -26.78
C SER A 349 2.93 24.06 -26.80
N MET A 350 3.97 24.89 -26.85
CA MET A 350 3.80 26.34 -26.86
C MET A 350 3.35 26.85 -28.24
N ALA A 351 2.33 27.71 -28.26
CA ALA A 351 1.77 28.23 -29.51
C ALA A 351 2.74 29.13 -30.31
N ASN A 352 3.71 29.79 -29.64
CA ASN A 352 4.78 30.58 -30.27
C ASN A 352 5.86 30.97 -29.23
N ASP A 353 6.98 31.54 -29.70
CA ASP A 353 8.13 31.97 -28.88
C ASP A 353 7.78 33.06 -27.85
N SER A 354 6.77 33.90 -28.12
CA SER A 354 6.33 34.91 -27.14
C SER A 354 5.61 34.27 -25.96
N VAL A 355 4.80 33.22 -26.17
CA VAL A 355 4.23 32.43 -25.07
C VAL A 355 5.33 31.77 -24.24
N ALA A 356 6.40 31.28 -24.86
CA ALA A 356 7.54 30.69 -24.13
C ALA A 356 8.24 31.69 -23.21
N THR A 357 8.45 32.91 -23.71
CA THR A 357 9.06 34.00 -22.94
C THR A 357 8.14 34.46 -21.81
N ASN A 358 6.84 34.57 -22.08
CA ASN A 358 5.84 35.06 -21.13
C ASN A 358 5.47 34.01 -20.08
N PHE A 359 5.58 32.71 -20.40
CA PHE A 359 5.30 31.59 -19.49
C PHE A 359 5.97 31.76 -18.13
N GLN A 360 7.28 32.05 -18.14
CA GLN A 360 8.02 32.23 -16.90
C GLN A 360 7.56 33.47 -16.14
N GLN A 361 7.24 34.56 -16.83
CA GLN A 361 6.76 35.81 -16.22
C GLN A 361 5.38 35.64 -15.57
N ILE A 362 4.46 34.93 -16.22
CA ILE A 362 3.12 34.65 -15.71
C ILE A 362 3.23 33.85 -14.40
N PHE A 363 4.02 32.78 -14.37
CA PHE A 363 4.25 32.02 -13.15
C PHE A 363 4.95 32.85 -12.07
N ASN A 364 5.95 33.66 -12.41
CA ASN A 364 6.59 34.54 -11.43
C ASN A 364 5.61 35.58 -10.82
N THR A 365 4.60 35.99 -11.58
CA THR A 365 3.59 36.97 -11.13
C THR A 365 2.53 36.33 -10.22
N TYR A 366 1.97 35.18 -10.61
CA TYR A 366 0.83 34.58 -9.91
C TYR A 366 1.21 33.46 -8.92
N SER A 367 2.27 32.70 -9.21
CA SER A 367 2.70 31.55 -8.40
C SER A 367 4.22 31.32 -8.47
N PRO A 368 5.03 32.23 -7.88
CA PRO A 368 6.49 32.20 -8.01
C PRO A 368 7.12 30.91 -7.46
N GLU A 369 6.47 30.28 -6.48
CA GLU A 369 6.93 29.05 -5.83
C GLU A 369 6.65 27.78 -6.64
N THR A 370 5.81 27.84 -7.68
CA THR A 370 5.54 26.67 -8.53
C THR A 370 6.85 26.18 -9.17
N LYS A 371 7.09 24.87 -9.15
CA LYS A 371 8.17 24.23 -9.89
C LYS A 371 7.68 23.87 -11.29
N LYS A 372 8.28 24.48 -12.30
CA LYS A 372 7.94 24.28 -13.72
C LYS A 372 8.83 23.17 -14.29
N LYS A 373 8.27 22.22 -15.02
CA LYS A 373 9.03 21.22 -15.81
C LYS A 373 8.46 21.18 -17.22
N VAL A 374 9.35 21.25 -18.20
CA VAL A 374 9.01 21.09 -19.61
C VAL A 374 9.59 19.76 -20.06
N LEU A 375 8.77 18.92 -20.70
CA LEU A 375 9.12 17.58 -21.15
C LEU A 375 9.83 17.58 -22.48
#